data_AF-A0A0U5C9Y1-F1
#
_entry.id   AF-A0A0U5C9Y1-F1
#
_cell.length_a   1.000
_cell.length_b   1.000
_cell.length_c   1.000
_cell.angle_alpha   90.00
_cell.angle_beta   90.00
_cell.angle_gamma   90.00
#
_symmetry.space_group_name_H-M   'P 1'
#
loop_
_entity.id
_entity.type
_entity.pdbx_description
1 polymer ?
#
loop_
_entity_poly.entity_id
_entity_poly.type
_entity_poly.pdbx_seq_one_letter_code
_entity_poly.pdbx_strand_id
1 'polypeptide(L)'
;MLHDTQQRATVARVTQPLAYTHLNWHDESFYNDHPTRKQMRDACLQRANWPALCAYASSLNGNTPCTLLDKSTSGGVHLIRLVDFKGTTNTQWIARIQLEPSTPETATALRAEIAAMELVRSRNGDGARGGTTTEILVVPHIYGYEADDANVVGAAFILMELLPGSSAMDAAGGYDVHRGWVPLEWRRRAFYRQMASIQVRLGLARTSK
;
A
#
# COMPACT_ATOMS: atom_id res chain seq x y z
N MET A 1 -1.84 -38.32 -48.36
CA MET A 1 -1.08 -38.67 -47.13
C MET A 1 -0.09 -37.55 -46.89
N LEU A 2 -0.48 -36.37 -46.37
CA LEU A 2 -0.94 -36.05 -45.01
C LEU A 2 -0.06 -36.71 -43.94
N HIS A 3 0.93 -35.97 -43.43
CA HIS A 3 1.03 -35.65 -42.00
C HIS A 3 2.13 -34.59 -41.78
N ASP A 4 1.69 -33.34 -41.74
CA ASP A 4 2.40 -32.20 -41.18
C ASP A 4 2.07 -32.18 -39.67
N THR A 5 3.07 -32.33 -38.80
CA THR A 5 2.86 -32.41 -37.35
C THR A 5 3.45 -31.17 -36.69
N GLN A 6 2.70 -30.08 -36.78
CA GLN A 6 3.01 -28.83 -36.11
C GLN A 6 2.49 -28.92 -34.66
N GLN A 7 3.36 -29.31 -33.73
CA GLN A 7 3.02 -29.38 -32.31
C GLN A 7 3.10 -27.98 -31.70
N ARG A 8 2.00 -27.22 -31.78
CA ARG A 8 1.81 -25.98 -31.02
C ARG A 8 1.71 -26.33 -29.53
N ALA A 9 2.75 -26.01 -28.78
CA ALA A 9 2.68 -25.98 -27.33
C ALA A 9 1.79 -24.80 -26.92
N THR A 10 0.51 -25.10 -26.66
CA THR A 10 -0.41 -24.18 -26.01
C THR A 10 0.06 -24.02 -24.57
N VAL A 11 0.75 -22.92 -24.28
CA VAL A 11 1.02 -22.49 -22.90
C VAL A 11 -0.33 -22.13 -22.29
N ALA A 12 -0.92 -23.10 -21.58
CA ALA A 12 -2.05 -22.84 -20.71
C ALA A 12 -1.60 -21.79 -19.70
N ARG A 13 -2.11 -20.56 -19.84
CA ARG A 13 -2.06 -19.59 -18.75
C ARG A 13 -2.89 -20.17 -17.63
N VAL A 14 -2.20 -20.81 -16.69
CA VAL A 14 -2.72 -21.02 -15.35
C VAL A 14 -2.89 -19.62 -14.75
N THR A 15 -4.04 -19.00 -15.00
CA THR A 15 -4.55 -17.91 -14.17
C THR A 15 -4.96 -18.54 -12.85
N GLN A 16 -3.96 -18.87 -12.03
CA GLN A 16 -4.16 -18.92 -10.60
C GLN A 16 -4.45 -17.48 -10.16
N PRO A 17 -5.55 -17.22 -9.43
CA PRO A 17 -5.71 -15.93 -8.79
C PRO A 17 -4.50 -15.75 -7.87
N LEU A 18 -3.74 -14.67 -8.09
CA LEU A 18 -2.67 -14.28 -7.16
C LEU A 18 -3.33 -14.07 -5.81
N ALA A 19 -3.25 -15.08 -4.96
CA ALA A 19 -3.73 -14.99 -3.59
C ALA A 19 -2.91 -13.88 -2.93
N TYR A 20 -3.60 -12.83 -2.45
CA TYR A 20 -3.06 -11.69 -1.70
C TYR A 20 -2.48 -12.13 -0.33
N THR A 21 -1.51 -13.05 -0.33
CA THR A 21 -1.28 -13.94 0.82
C THR A 21 -0.19 -13.53 1.79
N HIS A 22 0.54 -12.45 1.57
CA HIS A 22 1.59 -12.04 2.51
C HIS A 22 1.61 -10.54 2.79
N LEU A 23 0.45 -9.97 3.14
CA LEU A 23 0.47 -8.77 3.98
C LEU A 23 0.82 -9.25 5.40
N ASN A 24 1.93 -8.75 5.95
CA ASN A 24 2.45 -9.12 7.27
C ASN A 24 1.56 -8.50 8.36
N TRP A 25 0.40 -9.13 8.58
CA TRP A 25 -0.58 -8.74 9.58
C TRP A 25 -0.09 -9.13 10.97
N HIS A 26 -0.13 -8.18 11.89
CA HIS A 26 0.13 -8.47 13.29
C HIS A 26 -1.13 -9.07 13.90
N ASP A 27 -1.01 -10.26 14.47
CA ASP A 27 -2.08 -10.88 15.25
C ASP A 27 -2.00 -10.47 16.73
N GLU A 28 -2.90 -10.98 17.56
CA GLU A 28 -2.90 -10.69 18.99
C GLU A 28 -1.62 -11.15 19.70
N SER A 29 -0.93 -12.18 19.21
CA SER A 29 0.31 -12.65 19.83
C SER A 29 1.41 -11.58 19.75
N PHE A 30 1.56 -10.94 18.58
CA PHE A 30 2.49 -9.82 18.42
C PHE A 30 2.20 -8.69 19.40
N TYR A 31 0.94 -8.30 19.56
CA TYR A 31 0.58 -7.19 20.45
C TYR A 31 0.70 -7.57 21.93
N ASN A 32 0.49 -8.83 22.30
CA ASN A 32 0.72 -9.30 23.67
C ASN A 32 2.20 -9.19 24.06
N ASP A 33 3.12 -9.43 23.11
CA ASP A 33 4.56 -9.27 23.33
C ASP A 33 5.03 -7.80 23.30
N HIS A 34 4.18 -6.88 22.82
CA HIS A 34 4.49 -5.46 22.68
C HIS A 34 3.41 -4.58 23.35
N PRO A 35 3.35 -4.53 24.69
CA PRO A 35 2.23 -3.94 25.43
C PRO A 35 2.02 -2.45 25.12
N THR A 36 3.09 -1.67 24.96
CA THR A 36 2.97 -0.24 24.57
C THR A 36 2.31 -0.10 23.20
N ARG A 37 2.68 -0.93 22.23
CA ARG A 37 2.11 -0.90 20.88
C ARG A 37 0.67 -1.41 20.87
N LYS A 38 0.34 -2.40 21.71
CA LYS A 38 -1.04 -2.85 21.96
C LYS A 38 -1.89 -1.70 22.49
N GLN A 39 -1.41 -0.98 23.51
CA GLN A 39 -2.12 0.15 24.09
C GLN A 39 -2.39 1.25 23.07
N MET A 40 -1.39 1.62 22.26
CA MET A 40 -1.56 2.61 21.19
C MET A 40 -2.59 2.15 20.14
N ARG A 41 -2.52 0.89 19.72
CA ARG A 41 -3.48 0.29 18.79
C ARG A 41 -4.89 0.34 19.38
N ASP A 42 -5.07 -0.14 20.60
CA ASP A 42 -6.38 -0.25 21.24
C ASP A 42 -6.99 1.14 21.48
N ALA A 43 -6.19 2.12 21.88
CA ALA A 43 -6.62 3.52 21.98
C ALA A 43 -7.06 4.08 20.61
N CYS A 44 -6.33 3.78 19.53
CA CYS A 44 -6.72 4.17 18.17
C CYS A 44 -8.02 3.48 17.74
N LEU A 45 -8.18 2.18 18.02
CA LEU A 45 -9.39 1.41 17.72
C LEU A 45 -10.62 1.95 18.45
N GLN A 46 -10.45 2.44 19.67
CA GLN A 46 -11.52 3.07 20.45
C GLN A 46 -11.83 4.49 20.00
N ARG A 47 -10.82 5.28 19.65
CA ARG A 47 -10.97 6.69 19.27
C ARG A 47 -11.60 6.87 17.89
N ALA A 48 -11.21 6.07 16.91
CA ALA A 48 -11.65 6.25 15.54
C ALA A 48 -13.11 5.81 15.35
N ASN A 49 -13.92 6.68 14.74
CA ASN A 49 -15.28 6.37 14.32
C ASN A 49 -15.25 5.59 12.99
N TRP A 50 -15.09 4.26 13.09
CA TRP A 50 -15.02 3.35 11.95
C TRP A 50 -16.24 3.39 11.02
N PRO A 51 -17.49 3.48 11.52
CA PRO A 51 -18.64 3.72 10.66
C PRO A 51 -18.53 5.00 9.83
N ALA A 52 -18.07 6.11 10.42
CA ALA A 52 -17.87 7.36 9.69
C ALA A 52 -16.77 7.25 8.63
N LEU A 53 -15.66 6.56 8.94
CA LEU A 53 -14.60 6.28 7.96
C LEU A 53 -15.15 5.48 6.77
N CYS A 54 -15.96 4.44 7.05
CA CYS A 54 -16.56 3.63 6.00
C CYS A 54 -17.58 4.42 5.16
N ALA A 55 -18.39 5.28 5.78
CA ALA A 55 -19.32 6.15 5.07
C ALA A 55 -18.59 7.14 4.16
N TYR A 56 -17.51 7.76 4.65
CA TYR A 56 -16.63 8.62 3.87
C TYR A 56 -16.02 7.87 2.69
N ALA A 57 -15.43 6.69 2.93
CA ALA A 57 -14.83 5.85 1.88
C ALA A 57 -15.87 5.40 0.84
N SER A 58 -17.08 5.02 1.28
CA SER A 58 -18.20 4.69 0.40
C SER A 58 -18.60 5.85 -0.50
N SER A 59 -18.69 7.07 0.04
CA SER A 59 -19.03 8.27 -0.74
C SER A 59 -18.02 8.56 -1.85
N LEU A 60 -16.73 8.27 -1.61
CA LEU A 60 -15.66 8.41 -2.59
C LEU A 60 -15.70 7.31 -3.67
N ASN A 61 -16.30 6.17 -3.37
CA ASN A 61 -16.40 5.01 -4.27
C ASN A 61 -17.81 4.84 -4.86
N GLY A 62 -18.46 5.94 -5.22
CA GLY A 62 -19.78 5.91 -5.87
C GLY A 62 -20.90 5.34 -5.00
N ASN A 63 -20.80 5.51 -3.68
CA ASN A 63 -21.71 4.95 -2.67
C ASN A 63 -21.74 3.40 -2.63
N THR A 64 -20.63 2.75 -3.04
CA THR A 64 -20.49 1.30 -2.92
C THR A 64 -20.38 0.89 -1.44
N PRO A 65 -21.09 -0.15 -0.98
CA PRO A 65 -21.03 -0.59 0.42
C PRO A 65 -19.59 -0.88 0.88
N CYS A 66 -19.22 -0.27 2.01
CA CYS A 66 -17.92 -0.40 2.63
C CYS A 66 -17.93 -1.44 3.75
N THR A 67 -16.89 -2.27 3.83
CA THR A 67 -16.62 -3.15 4.97
C THR A 67 -15.17 -2.99 5.40
N LEU A 68 -14.92 -2.63 6.66
CA LEU A 68 -13.58 -2.69 7.24
C LEU A 68 -13.26 -4.13 7.63
N LEU A 69 -12.15 -4.65 7.12
CA LEU A 69 -11.70 -5.99 7.50
C LEU A 69 -11.01 -5.96 8.87
N ASP A 70 -11.14 -7.05 9.62
CA ASP A 70 -10.57 -7.17 10.97
C ASP A 70 -9.04 -7.26 10.95
N LYS A 71 -8.46 -7.67 9.82
CA LYS A 71 -7.01 -7.73 9.64
C LYS A 71 -6.44 -6.31 9.71
N SER A 72 -5.50 -6.14 10.64
CA SER A 72 -4.77 -4.89 10.82
C SER A 72 -3.30 -5.16 11.05
N THR A 73 -2.46 -4.20 10.68
CA THR A 73 -1.04 -4.16 11.05
C THR A 73 -0.71 -2.77 11.53
N SER A 74 0.38 -2.61 12.26
CA SER A 74 0.86 -1.31 12.69
C SER A 74 2.29 -1.11 12.21
N GLY A 75 2.50 -0.01 11.48
CA GLY A 75 3.79 0.37 10.93
C GLY A 75 4.15 1.76 11.41
N GLY A 76 5.29 1.91 12.09
CA GLY A 76 5.70 3.19 12.66
C GLY A 76 4.64 3.75 13.62
N VAL A 77 4.04 4.89 13.22
CA VAL A 77 3.03 5.64 13.97
C VAL A 77 1.60 5.45 13.44
N HIS A 78 1.38 4.48 12.54
CA HIS A 78 0.09 4.26 11.89
C HIS A 78 -0.48 2.87 12.12
N LEU A 79 -1.80 2.81 12.26
CA LEU A 79 -2.62 1.63 12.13
C LEU A 79 -3.04 1.48 10.67
N ILE A 80 -2.88 0.29 10.10
CA ILE A 80 -3.24 -0.02 8.71
C ILE A 80 -4.37 -1.04 8.74
N ARG A 81 -5.48 -0.73 8.06
CA ARG A 81 -6.62 -1.63 7.85
C ARG A 81 -6.99 -1.71 6.38
N LEU A 82 -7.59 -2.83 5.98
CA LEU A 82 -8.20 -2.97 4.66
C LEU A 82 -9.65 -2.51 4.69
N VAL A 83 -10.01 -1.74 3.66
CA VAL A 83 -11.37 -1.37 3.32
C VAL A 83 -11.79 -2.16 2.09
N ASP A 84 -12.82 -2.97 2.24
CA ASP A 84 -13.35 -3.85 1.21
C ASP A 84 -14.67 -3.26 0.67
N PHE A 85 -14.76 -3.11 -0.65
CA PHE A 85 -15.98 -2.67 -1.31
C PHE A 85 -16.61 -3.86 -2.02
N LYS A 86 -17.64 -4.42 -1.39
CA LYS A 86 -18.37 -5.56 -1.95
C LYS A 86 -19.23 -5.08 -3.13
N GLY A 87 -18.95 -5.62 -4.31
CA GLY A 87 -19.60 -5.26 -5.57
C GLY A 87 -19.09 -6.11 -6.73
N THR A 88 -19.33 -5.68 -7.97
CA THR A 88 -18.95 -6.43 -9.18
C THR A 88 -17.44 -6.44 -9.47
N THR A 89 -16.66 -5.51 -8.89
CA THR A 89 -15.23 -5.34 -9.15
C THR A 89 -14.31 -5.76 -8.00
N ASN A 90 -14.84 -6.13 -6.83
CA ASN A 90 -14.10 -6.50 -5.62
C ASN A 90 -12.87 -5.61 -5.37
N THR A 91 -13.10 -4.31 -5.12
CA THR A 91 -12.04 -3.32 -4.94
C THR A 91 -11.66 -3.21 -3.47
N GLN A 92 -10.35 -3.19 -3.17
CA GLN A 92 -9.83 -3.01 -1.82
C GLN A 92 -8.94 -1.77 -1.73
N TRP A 93 -9.13 -0.99 -0.66
CA TRP A 93 -8.29 0.15 -0.31
C TRP A 93 -7.57 -0.10 1.01
N ILE A 94 -6.48 0.64 1.22
CA ILE A 94 -5.80 0.77 2.50
C ILE A 94 -6.34 2.01 3.21
N ALA A 95 -6.77 1.82 4.46
CA ALA A 95 -6.94 2.90 5.41
C ALA A 95 -5.73 2.93 6.33
N ARG A 96 -4.97 4.02 6.29
CA ARG A 96 -3.85 4.27 7.21
C ARG A 96 -4.22 5.39 8.17
N ILE A 97 -4.38 5.03 9.44
CA ILE A 97 -4.88 5.89 10.53
C ILE A 97 -3.72 6.23 11.46
N GLN A 98 -3.62 7.48 11.92
CA GLN A 98 -2.63 7.86 12.92
C GLN A 98 -2.96 7.24 14.29
N LEU A 99 -2.01 6.52 14.89
CA LEU A 99 -2.21 5.83 16.18
C LEU A 99 -2.48 6.82 17.31
N GLU A 100 -1.71 7.90 17.35
CA GLU A 100 -1.82 8.97 18.34
C GLU A 100 -2.63 10.15 17.79
N PRO A 101 -3.13 11.05 18.67
CA PRO A 101 -3.75 12.28 18.23
C PRO A 101 -2.85 13.08 17.28
N SER A 102 -3.45 13.70 16.27
CA SER A 102 -2.70 14.54 15.34
C SER A 102 -2.13 15.79 16.02
N THR A 103 -0.95 16.19 15.56
CA THR A 103 -0.30 17.46 15.90
C THR A 103 -0.12 18.28 14.62
N PRO A 104 0.16 19.60 14.71
CA PRO A 104 0.50 20.40 13.53
C PRO A 104 1.64 19.80 12.70
N GLU A 105 2.62 19.20 13.36
CA GLU A 105 3.77 18.54 12.73
C GLU A 105 3.34 17.29 11.97
N THR A 106 2.53 16.41 12.58
CA THR A 106 2.07 15.19 11.89
C THR A 106 1.11 15.51 10.75
N ALA A 107 0.25 16.52 10.91
CA ALA A 107 -0.62 17.01 9.84
C ALA A 107 0.20 17.57 8.67
N THR A 108 1.26 18.33 8.95
CA THR A 108 2.18 18.85 7.91
C THR A 108 2.91 17.71 7.22
N ALA A 109 3.39 16.72 7.96
CA ALA A 109 4.05 15.54 7.40
C ALA A 109 3.13 14.74 6.48
N LEU A 110 1.87 14.52 6.86
CA LEU A 110 0.89 13.83 6.03
C LEU A 110 0.61 14.58 4.72
N ARG A 111 0.43 15.91 4.79
CA ARG A 111 0.25 16.74 3.58
C ARG A 111 1.47 16.68 2.66
N ALA A 112 2.68 16.72 3.23
CA ALA A 112 3.91 16.59 2.45
C ALA A 112 4.03 15.22 1.78
N GLU A 113 3.63 14.14 2.46
CA GLU A 113 3.62 12.80 1.91
C GLU A 113 2.64 12.66 0.72
N ILE A 114 1.42 13.20 0.87
CA ILE A 114 0.42 13.22 -0.20
C ILE A 114 0.94 14.00 -1.41
N ALA A 115 1.47 15.21 -1.18
CA ALA A 115 2.03 16.04 -2.24
C ALA A 115 3.18 15.34 -2.98
N ALA A 116 4.03 14.59 -2.25
CA ALA A 116 5.09 13.80 -2.87
C ALA A 116 4.55 12.67 -3.76
N MET A 117 3.52 11.94 -3.30
CA MET A 117 2.88 10.90 -4.12
C MET A 117 2.22 11.46 -5.38
N GLU A 118 1.53 12.60 -5.26
CA GLU A 118 0.91 13.29 -6.39
C GLU A 118 1.95 13.83 -7.39
N LEU A 119 3.06 14.37 -6.89
CA LEU A 119 4.18 14.80 -7.73
C LEU A 119 4.76 13.64 -8.53
N VAL A 120 5.04 12.50 -7.89
CA VAL A 120 5.57 11.31 -8.59
C VAL A 120 4.56 10.83 -9.63
N ARG A 121 3.27 10.79 -9.29
CA ARG A 121 2.22 10.38 -10.23
C ARG A 121 2.11 11.29 -11.45
N SER A 122 2.12 12.61 -11.27
CA SER A 122 2.03 13.55 -12.39
C SER A 122 3.19 13.38 -13.38
N ARG A 123 4.40 13.10 -12.88
CA ARG A 123 5.58 12.87 -13.73
C ARG A 123 5.57 11.55 -14.49
N ASN A 124 4.89 10.52 -13.98
CA ASN A 124 4.69 9.30 -14.75
C ASN A 124 3.90 9.55 -16.05
N GLY A 125 3.04 10.57 -16.08
CA GLY A 125 2.31 10.99 -17.29
C GLY A 125 3.17 11.75 -18.30
N ASP A 126 4.13 12.55 -17.82
CA ASP A 126 5.01 13.38 -18.67
C ASP A 126 6.05 12.56 -19.46
N GLY A 127 6.39 11.34 -18.99
CA GLY A 127 7.37 10.44 -19.62
C GLY A 127 6.82 9.52 -20.73
N ALA A 128 5.50 9.53 -20.98
CA ALA A 128 4.85 8.63 -21.94
C ALA A 128 5.06 9.00 -23.43
N ARG A 129 5.90 10.02 -23.73
CA ARG A 129 6.22 10.43 -25.11
C ARG A 129 7.44 9.76 -25.74
N GLY A 130 7.92 8.64 -25.18
CA GLY A 130 8.98 7.86 -25.83
C GLY A 130 9.64 6.73 -25.03
N GLY A 131 9.26 6.50 -23.77
CA GLY A 131 9.80 5.43 -22.95
C GLY A 131 8.93 4.16 -22.98
N THR A 132 9.58 3.00 -23.10
CA THR A 132 8.99 1.68 -22.93
C THR A 132 8.25 1.58 -21.58
N THR A 133 7.10 0.89 -21.55
CA THR A 133 6.15 0.72 -20.41
C THR A 133 6.76 0.17 -19.11
N THR A 134 8.06 -0.10 -19.07
CA THR A 134 8.78 -0.76 -17.98
C THR A 134 9.35 0.22 -16.95
N GLU A 135 9.06 1.52 -17.07
CA GLU A 135 9.78 2.60 -16.36
C GLU A 135 8.91 3.51 -15.47
N ILE A 136 7.67 3.12 -15.16
CA ILE A 136 6.74 3.90 -14.34
C ILE A 136 7.02 3.66 -12.84
N LEU A 137 7.11 4.73 -12.04
CA LEU A 137 7.15 4.62 -10.58
C LEU A 137 5.75 4.43 -10.03
N VAL A 138 5.40 3.21 -9.63
CA VAL A 138 4.08 2.94 -9.07
C VAL A 138 4.01 3.52 -7.65
N VAL A 139 3.10 4.47 -7.45
CA VAL A 139 2.77 5.06 -6.15
C VAL A 139 1.25 4.93 -5.91
N PRO A 140 0.79 4.64 -4.68
CA PRO A 140 -0.62 4.36 -4.39
C PRO A 140 -1.52 5.54 -4.74
N HIS A 141 -2.60 5.33 -5.49
CA HIS A 141 -3.62 6.36 -5.69
C HIS A 141 -4.23 6.80 -4.35
N ILE A 142 -4.37 8.11 -4.13
CA ILE A 142 -5.00 8.65 -2.92
C ILE A 142 -6.45 8.95 -3.25
N TYR A 143 -7.38 8.28 -2.58
CA TYR A 143 -8.81 8.48 -2.78
C TYR A 143 -9.37 9.60 -1.90
N GLY A 144 -8.80 9.79 -0.71
CA GLY A 144 -9.20 10.84 0.22
C GLY A 144 -8.39 10.79 1.51
N TYR A 145 -8.42 11.87 2.28
CA TYR A 145 -7.66 12.00 3.52
C TYR A 145 -8.23 13.09 4.41
N GLU A 146 -7.93 13.00 5.71
CA GLU A 146 -8.10 14.10 6.67
C GLU A 146 -6.79 14.26 7.45
N ALA A 147 -6.27 15.49 7.49
CA ALA A 147 -4.92 15.75 7.98
C ALA A 147 -4.83 15.85 9.51
N ASP A 148 -5.96 16.07 10.18
CA ASP A 148 -6.05 16.23 11.63
C ASP A 148 -7.31 15.56 12.18
N ASP A 149 -7.46 15.55 13.50
CA ASP A 149 -8.52 14.84 14.22
C ASP A 149 -9.85 15.60 14.24
N ALA A 150 -9.90 16.85 13.73
CA ALA A 150 -11.10 17.68 13.70
C ALA A 150 -12.02 17.31 12.53
N ASN A 151 -12.32 16.02 12.41
CA ASN A 151 -13.18 15.45 11.38
C ASN A 151 -14.12 14.38 11.99
N VAL A 152 -15.10 13.92 11.21
CA VAL A 152 -16.14 12.98 11.68
C VAL A 152 -15.62 11.60 12.09
N VAL A 153 -14.42 11.22 11.63
CA VAL A 153 -13.72 9.99 12.02
C VAL A 153 -13.00 10.15 13.36
N GLY A 154 -12.66 11.37 13.78
CA GLY A 154 -11.95 11.64 15.03
C GLY A 154 -10.47 11.22 15.03
N ALA A 155 -9.89 11.06 13.84
CA ALA A 155 -8.49 10.71 13.64
C ALA A 155 -8.00 11.22 12.29
N ALA A 156 -6.73 11.63 12.20
CA ALA A 156 -6.06 11.82 10.91
C ALA A 156 -5.92 10.48 10.15
N PHE A 157 -6.20 10.49 8.85
CA PHE A 157 -6.16 9.30 8.02
C PHE A 157 -5.85 9.59 6.55
N ILE A 158 -5.46 8.54 5.84
CA ILE A 158 -5.40 8.50 4.37
C ILE A 158 -6.04 7.21 3.85
N LEU A 159 -6.87 7.33 2.82
CA LEU A 159 -7.45 6.23 2.05
C LEU A 159 -6.73 6.14 0.72
N MET A 160 -6.12 4.99 0.44
CA MET A 160 -5.28 4.82 -0.74
C MET A 160 -5.37 3.44 -1.37
N GLU A 161 -4.89 3.34 -2.59
CA GLU A 161 -4.81 2.10 -3.36
C GLU A 161 -4.02 1.01 -2.64
N LEU A 162 -4.55 -0.21 -2.64
CA LEU A 162 -3.79 -1.39 -2.26
C LEU A 162 -2.91 -1.81 -3.42
N LEU A 163 -1.60 -1.54 -3.33
CA LEU A 163 -0.64 -2.04 -4.31
C LEU A 163 -0.33 -3.52 -4.06
N PRO A 164 -0.48 -4.41 -5.08
CA PRO A 164 -0.13 -5.80 -4.93
C PRO A 164 1.39 -5.97 -4.85
N GLY A 165 1.86 -6.70 -3.85
CA GLY A 165 3.26 -7.02 -3.69
C GLY A 165 3.60 -7.44 -2.27
N SER A 166 4.85 -7.88 -2.10
CA SER A 166 5.45 -8.15 -0.78
C SER A 166 6.52 -7.10 -0.51
N SER A 167 6.77 -6.80 0.77
CA SER A 167 7.97 -6.05 1.11
C SER A 167 9.21 -6.86 0.69
N ALA A 168 10.34 -6.17 0.42
CA ALA A 168 11.58 -6.86 0.08
C ALA A 168 12.04 -7.82 1.20
N MET A 169 11.73 -7.48 2.45
CA MET A 169 12.00 -8.32 3.62
C MET A 169 11.14 -9.57 3.63
N ASP A 170 9.82 -9.44 3.44
CA ASP A 170 8.89 -10.57 3.44
C ASP A 170 9.14 -11.50 2.25
N ALA A 171 9.42 -10.93 1.07
CA ALA A 171 9.80 -11.71 -0.10
C ALA A 171 11.05 -12.55 0.21
N ALA A 172 12.02 -11.98 0.93
CA ALA A 172 13.24 -12.66 1.34
C ALA A 172 13.01 -13.67 2.50
N GLY A 173 11.78 -14.07 2.81
CA GLY A 173 11.48 -15.02 3.88
C GLY A 173 11.29 -14.36 5.26
N GLY A 174 11.23 -13.04 5.33
CA GLY A 174 10.94 -12.30 6.56
C GLY A 174 12.19 -11.97 7.40
N TYR A 175 11.95 -11.22 8.48
CA TYR A 175 13.02 -10.74 9.36
C TYR A 175 13.79 -11.90 10.03
N ASP A 176 13.13 -12.97 10.43
CA ASP A 176 13.79 -14.05 11.18
C ASP A 176 14.79 -14.85 10.35
N VAL A 177 14.58 -14.92 9.03
CA VAL A 177 15.41 -15.72 8.11
C VAL A 177 16.72 -15.00 7.77
N HIS A 178 16.65 -13.70 7.49
CA HIS A 178 17.82 -12.94 7.02
C HIS A 178 18.12 -11.66 7.80
N ARG A 179 17.36 -11.34 8.85
CA ARG A 179 17.56 -10.16 9.70
C ARG A 179 17.69 -8.85 8.91
N GLY A 180 16.89 -8.73 7.84
CA GLY A 180 16.91 -7.58 6.93
C GLY A 180 18.00 -7.60 5.85
N TRP A 181 18.83 -8.64 5.77
CA TRP A 181 19.81 -8.79 4.69
C TRP A 181 19.14 -9.25 3.39
N VAL A 182 19.38 -8.54 2.29
CA VAL A 182 18.95 -8.97 0.95
C VAL A 182 19.70 -10.25 0.57
N PRO A 183 19.07 -11.39 0.24
CA PRO A 183 19.75 -12.65 -0.09
C PRO A 183 20.74 -12.52 -1.24
N LEU A 184 21.93 -13.15 -1.13
CA LEU A 184 23.03 -13.06 -2.11
C LEU A 184 22.60 -13.44 -3.55
N GLU A 185 21.68 -14.39 -3.68
CA GLU A 185 21.14 -14.89 -4.95
C GLU A 185 20.32 -13.82 -5.69
N TRP A 186 19.69 -12.90 -4.95
CA TRP A 186 18.93 -11.76 -5.48
C TRP A 186 19.82 -10.53 -5.69
N ARG A 187 20.95 -10.51 -4.96
CA ARG A 187 21.74 -9.34 -4.57
C ARG A 187 22.51 -8.65 -5.69
N ARG A 188 22.64 -9.18 -6.93
CA ARG A 188 23.71 -8.66 -7.82
C ARG A 188 23.31 -8.01 -9.15
N ARG A 189 22.11 -8.20 -9.70
CA ARG A 189 21.77 -7.46 -10.94
C ARG A 189 20.36 -6.89 -11.02
N ALA A 190 19.31 -7.60 -10.61
CA ALA A 190 17.96 -7.07 -10.78
C ALA A 190 17.58 -6.10 -9.65
N PHE A 191 17.70 -6.53 -8.39
CA PHE A 191 17.20 -5.75 -7.25
C PHE A 191 17.89 -4.38 -7.09
N TYR A 192 19.22 -4.34 -6.91
CA TYR A 192 19.91 -3.05 -6.73
C TYR A 192 19.87 -2.16 -7.96
N ARG A 193 19.84 -2.74 -9.17
CA ARG A 193 19.68 -1.95 -10.39
C ARG A 193 18.31 -1.29 -10.45
N GLN A 194 17.25 -2.02 -10.09
CA GLN A 194 15.90 -1.47 -10.01
C GLN A 194 15.81 -0.41 -8.91
N MET A 195 16.35 -0.68 -7.71
CA MET A 195 16.38 0.31 -6.62
C MET A 195 17.13 1.59 -7.01
N ALA A 196 18.31 1.45 -7.63
CA ALA A 196 19.08 2.60 -8.11
C ALA A 196 18.31 3.38 -9.19
N SER A 197 17.67 2.69 -10.12
CA SER A 197 16.82 3.32 -11.15
C SER A 197 15.66 4.09 -10.51
N ILE A 198 14.99 3.51 -9.52
CA ILE A 198 13.89 4.16 -8.78
C ILE A 198 14.40 5.42 -8.07
N GLN A 199 15.54 5.33 -7.37
CA GLN A 199 16.12 6.46 -6.64
C GLN A 199 16.52 7.61 -7.59
N VAL A 200 17.13 7.30 -8.73
CA VAL A 200 17.47 8.31 -9.75
C VAL A 200 16.20 9.02 -10.23
N ARG A 201 15.14 8.27 -10.55
CA ARG A 201 13.88 8.87 -11.01
C ARG A 201 13.20 9.72 -9.96
N LEU A 202 13.17 9.26 -8.71
CA LEU A 202 12.66 10.05 -7.59
C LEU A 202 13.46 11.36 -7.43
N GLY A 203 14.79 11.30 -7.54
CA GLY A 203 15.64 12.50 -7.48
C GLY A 203 15.44 13.47 -8.65
N LEU A 204 14.97 12.98 -9.80
CA LEU A 204 14.63 13.79 -10.97
C LEU A 204 13.24 14.41 -10.88
N ALA A 205 12.35 13.89 -10.02
CA ALA A 205 11.03 14.46 -9.79
C ALA A 205 11.17 15.81 -9.07
N ARG A 206 11.20 16.90 -9.84
CA ARG A 206 11.28 18.27 -9.32
C ARG A 206 9.90 18.92 -9.30
N THR A 207 9.62 19.65 -8.23
CA THR A 207 8.57 20.67 -8.20
C THR A 207 9.00 21.79 -9.15
N SER A 208 8.20 22.08 -10.17
CA SER A 208 8.39 23.31 -10.95
C SER A 208 8.26 24.50 -9.99
N LYS A 209 9.20 25.43 -10.04
CA LYS A 209 9.13 26.69 -9.28
C LYS A 209 8.01 27.57 -9.81
#